data_AF-G8LZS2-F1
#
_entry.id   AF-G8LZS2-F1
#
_cell.length_a   1.000
_cell.length_b   1.000
_cell.length_c   1.000
_cell.angle_alpha   90.00
_cell.angle_beta   90.00
_cell.angle_gamma   90.00
#
_symmetry.space_group_name_H-M   'P 1'
#
loop_
_entity.id
_entity.type
_entity.pdbx_description
1 polymer ?
#
loop_
_entity_poly.entity_id
_entity_poly.type
_entity_poly.pdbx_seq_one_letter_code
_entity_poly.pdbx_strand_id
1 'polypeptide(L)' 'MSRPRTPLVPESREALTKFKMECAQEIGRLQFVKENNDHYKGDVPARVNGLEGGPIGGQMVKRMIEMAKNQLV' A
#
# COMPACT_ATOMS: atom_id res chain seq x y z
N MET A 1 -18.31 -10.08 -4.73
CA MET A 1 -17.09 -10.35 -3.93
C MET A 1 -15.92 -9.60 -4.53
N SER A 2 -15.04 -9.00 -3.72
CA SER A 2 -13.82 -8.37 -4.27
C SER A 2 -12.91 -9.45 -4.85
N ARG A 3 -12.32 -9.18 -6.02
CA ARG A 3 -11.28 -10.05 -6.58
C ARG A 3 -9.99 -9.71 -5.85
N PRO A 4 -9.15 -10.68 -5.44
CA PRO A 4 -7.94 -10.41 -4.65
C PRO A 4 -6.98 -9.39 -5.28
N ARG A 5 -7.08 -9.18 -6.61
CA ARG A 5 -6.24 -8.25 -7.37
C ARG A 5 -6.95 -6.96 -7.74
N THR A 6 -8.24 -6.80 -7.50
CA THR A 6 -9.00 -5.62 -7.95
C THR A 6 -9.43 -4.80 -6.74
N PRO A 7 -9.14 -3.48 -6.70
CA PRO A 7 -9.68 -2.62 -5.67
C PRO A 7 -11.21 -2.65 -5.67
N LEU A 8 -11.81 -2.31 -4.52
CA LEU A 8 -13.28 -2.28 -4.38
C LEU A 8 -13.94 -1.33 -5.39
N VAL A 9 -13.30 -0.21 -5.68
CA VAL A 9 -13.65 0.72 -6.75
C VAL A 9 -12.64 0.53 -7.89
N PRO A 10 -13.01 -0.13 -9.01
CA PRO A 10 -12.05 -0.51 -10.06
C PRO A 10 -11.21 0.65 -10.61
N GLU A 11 -11.83 1.81 -10.76
CA GLU A 11 -11.25 3.04 -11.31
C GLU A 11 -10.21 3.66 -10.36
N SER A 12 -10.24 3.32 -9.07
CA SER A 12 -9.33 3.88 -8.07
C SER A 12 -7.90 3.31 -8.12
N ARG A 13 -7.62 2.35 -9.00
CA ARG A 13 -6.33 1.64 -9.02
C ARG A 13 -5.14 2.60 -9.12
N GLU A 14 -5.17 3.56 -10.02
CA GLU A 14 -4.06 4.51 -10.21
C GLU A 14 -3.89 5.42 -8.99
N ALA A 15 -5.00 5.95 -8.46
CA ALA A 15 -5.01 6.77 -7.25
C ALA A 15 -4.46 6.00 -6.04
N LEU A 16 -4.85 4.74 -5.86
CA LEU A 16 -4.35 3.86 -4.79
C LEU A 16 -2.86 3.54 -4.95
N THR A 17 -2.38 3.35 -6.18
CA THR A 17 -0.96 3.18 -6.44
C THR A 17 -0.18 4.43 -6.04
N LYS A 18 -0.63 5.62 -6.44
CA LYS A 18 0.01 6.88 -6.08
C LYS A 18 0.00 7.11 -4.57
N PHE A 19 -1.15 6.88 -3.93
CA PHE A 19 -1.31 6.97 -2.49
C PHE A 19 -0.40 6.01 -1.71
N LYS A 20 -0.21 4.77 -2.21
CA LYS A 20 0.77 3.83 -1.66
C LYS A 20 2.20 4.38 -1.73
N MET A 21 2.59 5.01 -2.85
CA MET A 21 3.91 5.63 -2.99
C MET A 21 4.11 6.75 -1.97
N GLU A 22 3.12 7.62 -1.80
CA GLU A 22 3.14 8.70 -0.80
C GLU A 22 3.29 8.14 0.62
N CYS A 23 2.46 7.16 1.00
CA CYS A 23 2.54 6.51 2.31
C CYS A 23 3.89 5.85 2.55
N ALA A 24 4.47 5.23 1.52
CA ALA A 24 5.80 4.63 1.61
C ALA A 24 6.90 5.69 1.76
N GLN A 25 6.79 6.82 1.07
CA GLN A 25 7.71 7.95 1.19
C GLN A 25 7.69 8.55 2.59
N GLU A 26 6.50 8.78 3.15
CA GLU A 26 6.32 9.32 4.51
C GLU A 26 7.03 8.50 5.58
N ILE A 27 7.04 7.17 5.44
CA ILE A 27 7.64 6.25 6.41
C ILE A 27 9.06 5.78 6.01
N GLY A 28 9.66 6.37 4.98
CA GLY A 28 11.02 6.05 4.54
C GLY A 28 11.20 4.64 3.96
N ARG A 29 10.19 4.11 3.27
CA ARG A 29 10.14 2.73 2.75
C ARG A 29 9.91 2.61 1.23
N LEU A 30 10.23 3.65 0.46
CA LEU A 30 10.02 3.65 -1.00
C LEU A 30 10.68 2.47 -1.73
N GLN A 31 11.82 1.98 -1.25
CA GLN A 31 12.57 0.85 -1.81
C GLN A 31 11.82 -0.50 -1.71
N PHE A 32 10.81 -0.59 -0.83
CA PHE A 32 10.03 -1.82 -0.65
C PHE A 32 8.73 -1.84 -1.45
N VAL A 33 8.47 -0.77 -2.21
CA VAL A 33 7.29 -0.66 -3.06
C VAL A 33 7.56 -1.33 -4.40
N LYS A 34 6.63 -2.13 -4.91
CA LYS A 34 6.78 -2.88 -6.17
C LYS A 34 7.18 -1.99 -7.36
N GLU A 35 6.67 -0.78 -7.40
CA GLU A 35 6.89 0.20 -8.47
C GLU A 35 8.32 0.75 -8.48
N ASN A 36 9.03 0.67 -7.36
CA ASN A 36 10.42 1.12 -7.19
C ASN A 36 11.40 -0.04 -6.92
N ASN A 37 10.93 -1.29 -6.98
CA ASN A 37 11.70 -2.46 -6.63
C ASN A 37 11.78 -3.39 -7.85
N ASP A 38 12.99 -3.60 -8.33
CA ASP A 38 13.31 -4.47 -9.47
C ASP A 38 13.55 -5.94 -9.08
N HIS A 39 13.59 -6.25 -7.78
CA HIS A 39 13.83 -7.60 -7.27
C HIS A 39 12.55 -8.45 -7.27
N TYR A 40 12.73 -9.71 -7.66
CA TYR A 40 11.68 -10.72 -7.58
C TYR A 40 11.39 -11.12 -6.11
N LYS A 41 10.22 -10.75 -5.62
CA LYS A 41 9.77 -11.01 -4.23
C LYS A 41 9.37 -12.47 -3.95
N GLY A 42 9.37 -13.34 -4.97
CA GLY A 42 8.92 -14.73 -4.83
C GLY A 42 9.92 -15.65 -4.12
N ASP A 43 11.22 -15.31 -4.17
CA ASP A 43 12.27 -16.05 -3.47
C ASP A 43 12.51 -15.54 -2.04
N VAL A 44 11.82 -14.46 -1.66
CA VAL A 44 11.92 -13.84 -0.35
C VAL A 44 10.94 -14.52 0.61
N PRO A 45 11.38 -14.94 1.82
CA PRO A 45 10.49 -15.54 2.81
C PRO A 45 9.28 -14.63 3.13
N ALA A 46 8.09 -15.22 3.24
CA ALA A 46 6.84 -14.48 3.49
C ALA A 46 6.93 -13.53 4.70
N ARG A 47 7.64 -13.94 5.76
CA ARG A 47 7.91 -13.11 6.94
C ARG A 47 8.66 -11.82 6.59
N VAL A 48 9.67 -11.90 5.72
CA VAL A 48 10.47 -10.74 5.29
C VAL A 48 9.62 -9.82 4.42
N ASN A 49 8.88 -10.37 3.45
CA ASN A 49 7.93 -9.59 2.63
C ASN A 49 6.91 -8.83 3.50
N GLY A 50 6.39 -9.48 4.56
CA GLY A 50 5.49 -8.85 5.52
C GLY A 50 6.14 -7.72 6.33
N LEU A 51 7.39 -7.89 6.77
CA LEU A 51 8.12 -6.86 7.52
C LEU A 51 8.47 -5.63 6.66
N GLU A 52 8.75 -5.85 5.38
CA GLU A 52 9.09 -4.79 4.43
C GLU A 52 7.84 -4.02 3.95
N GLY A 53 6.82 -4.76 3.48
CA GLY A 53 5.62 -4.19 2.86
C GLY A 53 4.47 -3.87 3.83
N GLY A 54 4.35 -4.63 4.92
CA GLY A 54 3.25 -4.49 5.89
C GLY A 54 3.09 -3.07 6.46
N PRO A 55 4.19 -2.40 6.87
CA PRO A 55 4.11 -1.03 7.38
C PRO A 55 3.57 0.00 6.38
N ILE A 56 3.83 -0.18 5.08
CA ILE A 56 3.29 0.69 4.02
C ILE A 56 1.77 0.55 3.98
N GLY A 57 1.26 -0.70 3.96
CA GLY A 57 -0.17 -0.97 4.01
C GLY A 57 -0.83 -0.45 5.30
N GLY A 58 -0.16 -0.58 6.44
CA GLY A 58 -0.62 -0.01 7.71
C GLY A 58 -0.77 1.52 7.65
N GLN A 59 0.20 2.21 7.07
CA GLN A 59 0.14 3.67 6.89
C GLN A 59 -0.99 4.09 5.94
N MET A 60 -1.20 3.34 4.85
CA MET A 60 -2.33 3.59 3.93
C MET A 60 -3.66 3.51 4.68
N VAL A 61 -3.89 2.44 5.45
CA VAL A 61 -5.14 2.25 6.21
C VAL A 61 -5.30 3.35 7.26
N LYS A 62 -4.22 3.73 7.96
CA LYS A 62 -4.24 4.82 8.95
C LYS A 62 -4.71 6.14 8.31
N ARG A 63 -4.11 6.55 7.19
CA ARG A 63 -4.49 7.78 6.46
C ARG A 63 -5.91 7.70 5.89
N MET A 64 -6.33 6.53 5.37
CA MET A 64 -7.72 6.32 4.90
C MET A 64 -8.75 6.50 6.01
N ILE A 65 -8.50 5.96 7.20
CA ILE A 65 -9.40 6.11 8.35
C ILE A 65 -9.45 7.57 8.80
N GLU A 66 -8.32 8.28 8.80
CA GLU A 66 -8.27 9.71 9.12
C GLU A 66 -9.08 10.54 8.12
N MET A 67 -8.91 10.30 6.81
CA MET A 67 -9.71 10.96 5.77
C MET A 67 -11.20 10.68 5.94
N ALA A 68 -11.57 9.42 6.22
CA ALA A 68 -12.98 9.06 6.44
C ALA A 68 -13.56 9.76 7.68
N LYS A 69 -12.80 9.83 8.79
CA LYS A 69 -13.21 10.58 9.98
C LYS A 69 -13.48 12.05 9.68
N ASN A 70 -12.60 12.69 8.92
CA ASN A 70 -12.74 14.11 8.55
C ASN A 70 -13.89 14.39 7.56
N GLN A 71 -14.46 13.36 6.92
CA GLN A 71 -15.61 13.49 6.02
C GLN A 71 -16.95 13.19 6.71
N LEU A 72 -16.92 12.48 7.84
CA LEU A 72 -18.11 12.11 8.62
C LEU A 72 -18.50 13.17 9.66
N VAL A 73 -17.60 14.11 9.96
CA VAL A 73 -17.76 15.21 10.90
C VAL A 73 -17.80 16.51 10.11
#